data_AF-A0A8T6PSY9-F1
#
_entry.id   AF-A0A8T6PSY9-F1
#
_cell.length_a   1.000
_cell.length_b   1.000
_cell.length_c   1.000
_cell.angle_alpha   90.00
_cell.angle_beta   90.00
_cell.angle_gamma   90.00
#
_symmetry.space_group_name_H-M   'P 1'
#
loop_
_entity.id
_entity.type
_entity.pdbx_description
1 polymer ?
#
loop_
_entity_poly.entity_id
_entity_poly.type
_entity_poly.pdbx_seq_one_letter_code
_entity_poly.pdbx_strand_id
1 'polypeptide(L)' 'MGWIKCSERQPLKNRLLLLFVDGDYEFGQLREDDFWIYTNGAFKKRYAPQEVTHWAVLNHPE' A
#
# COMPACT_ATOMS: atom_id res chain seq x y z
N MET A 1 15.21 5.83 1.09
CA MET A 1 14.07 5.04 0.58
C MET A 1 13.01 6.05 0.15
N GLY A 2 12.72 6.18 -1.15
CA GLY A 2 11.88 7.27 -1.68
C GLY A 2 10.44 6.82 -1.88
N TRP A 3 9.49 7.57 -1.33
CA TRP A 3 8.08 7.42 -1.63
C TRP A 3 7.76 8.06 -2.99
N ILE A 4 6.95 7.39 -3.80
CA ILE A 4 6.52 7.82 -5.13
C ILE A 4 5.01 8.03 -5.08
N LYS A 5 4.51 9.17 -5.57
CA LYS A 5 3.07 9.43 -5.63
C LYS A 5 2.41 8.53 -6.67
N CYS A 6 1.27 7.95 -6.33
CA CYS A 6 0.53 7.10 -7.26
C CYS A 6 -0.07 7.88 -8.43
N SER A 7 -0.30 9.19 -8.27
CA SER A 7 -0.70 10.10 -9.34
C SER A 7 0.41 10.33 -10.38
N GLU A 8 1.68 10.17 -9.99
CA GLU A 8 2.83 10.30 -10.89
C GLU A 8 3.16 8.95 -11.55
N ARG A 9 3.06 7.87 -10.78
CA ARG A 9 3.36 6.52 -11.24
C ARG A 9 2.58 5.50 -10.43
N GLN A 10 1.79 4.66 -11.11
CA GLN A 10 1.06 3.59 -10.45
C GLN A 10 2.03 2.59 -9.77
N PRO A 11 1.67 2.07 -8.59
CA PRO A 11 2.47 1.07 -7.90
C PRO A 11 2.50 -0.25 -8.66
N LEU A 12 3.67 -0.88 -8.70
CA LEU A 12 3.79 -2.28 -9.11
C LEU A 12 3.28 -3.21 -7.99
N LYS A 13 2.93 -4.45 -8.33
CA LYS A 13 2.58 -5.49 -7.34
C LYS A 13 3.74 -5.66 -6.33
N ASN A 14 3.41 -6.03 -5.09
CA ASN A 14 4.40 -6.23 -4.01
C ASN A 14 5.23 -4.98 -3.69
N ARG A 15 4.59 -3.82 -3.60
CA ARG A 15 5.18 -2.57 -3.06
C ARG A 15 4.50 -2.19 -1.76
N LEU A 16 5.22 -1.52 -0.88
CA LEU A 16 4.61 -0.88 0.29
C LEU A 16 3.75 0.28 -0.22
N LEU A 17 2.49 0.32 0.17
CA LEU A 17 1.54 1.35 -0.18
C LEU A 17 1.17 2.17 1.06
N LEU A 18 0.88 3.44 0.82
CA LEU A 18 0.19 4.31 1.76
C LEU A 18 -1.23 4.53 1.25
N LEU A 19 -2.20 3.99 1.98
CA LEU A 19 -3.62 3.94 1.61
C LEU A 19 -4.40 4.91 2.49
N PHE A 20 -5.38 5.61 1.94
CA PHE A 20 -6.35 6.38 2.70
C PHE A 20 -7.64 5.57 2.85
N VAL A 21 -8.00 5.26 4.09
CA VAL A 21 -9.09 4.35 4.43
C VAL A 21 -9.82 4.84 5.67
N ASP A 22 -11.14 4.99 5.59
CA ASP A 22 -12.02 5.40 6.70
C ASP A 22 -11.60 6.69 7.41
N GLY A 23 -10.96 7.62 6.67
CA GLY A 23 -10.48 8.89 7.24
C GLY A 23 -9.08 8.83 7.86
N ASP A 24 -8.37 7.70 7.79
CA ASP A 24 -7.00 7.57 8.28
C ASP A 24 -6.05 6.95 7.22
N TYR A 25 -4.75 7.07 7.47
CA TYR A 25 -3.70 6.53 6.62
C TYR A 25 -3.19 5.18 7.13
N GLU A 26 -3.17 4.21 6.22
CA GLU A 26 -2.84 2.82 6.51
C GLU A 26 -1.72 2.34 5.60
N PHE A 27 -0.82 1.51 6.13
CA PHE A 27 0.17 0.83 5.31
C PHE A 27 -0.41 -0.44 4.71
N GLY A 28 -0.08 -0.72 3.45
CA GLY A 28 -0.60 -1.89 2.77
C GLY A 28 0.26 -2.38 1.61
N GLN A 29 -0.28 -3.34 0.87
CA GLN A 29 0.29 -3.90 -0.35
C GLN A 29 -0.82 -4.22 -1.34
N LEU A 30 -0.53 -4.03 -2.63
CA LEU A 30 -1.32 -4.61 -3.72
C LEU A 30 -0.79 -6.03 -3.96
N ARG A 31 -1.62 -7.03 -3.70
CA ARG A 31 -1.32 -8.45 -3.90
C ARG A 31 -2.33 -9.06 -4.83
N GLU A 32 -1.85 -9.80 -5.82
CA GLU A 32 -2.67 -10.27 -6.93
C GLU A 32 -3.37 -9.07 -7.56
N ASP A 33 -4.65 -8.83 -7.29
CA ASP A 33 -5.39 -7.66 -7.76
C ASP A 33 -6.22 -7.00 -6.63
N ASP A 34 -5.88 -7.27 -5.37
CA ASP A 34 -6.56 -6.76 -4.18
C ASP A 34 -5.63 -5.99 -3.23
N PHE A 35 -6.20 -5.04 -2.49
CA PHE A 35 -5.48 -4.28 -1.47
C PHE A 35 -5.52 -4.97 -0.10
N TRP A 36 -4.34 -5.14 0.48
CA TRP A 36 -4.15 -5.70 1.81
C TRP A 36 -3.56 -4.62 2.72
N ILE A 37 -4.16 -4.41 3.88
CA ILE A 37 -3.64 -3.50 4.90
C ILE A 37 -2.84 -4.28 5.95
N TYR A 38 -1.80 -3.67 6.50
CA TYR A 38 -1.05 -4.23 7.62
C TYR A 38 -1.61 -3.69 8.93
N THR A 39 -2.37 -4.53 9.65
CA THR A 39 -2.99 -4.15 10.92
C THR A 39 -2.96 -5.32 11.90
N ASN A 40 -2.77 -5.03 13.18
CA ASN A 40 -2.63 -6.03 14.25
C ASN A 40 -1.59 -7.12 13.93
N GLY A 41 -0.43 -6.71 13.38
CA GLY A 41 0.69 -7.62 13.09
C GLY A 41 0.52 -8.50 11.85
N ALA A 42 -0.58 -8.38 11.09
CA ALA A 42 -0.85 -9.22 9.93
C ALA A 42 -1.39 -8.41 8.74
N PHE A 43 -1.15 -8.90 7.53
CA PHE A 43 -1.83 -8.39 6.35
C PHE A 43 -3.25 -8.95 6.29
N LYS A 44 -4.25 -8.07 6.26
CA LYS A 44 -5.66 -8.43 6.12
C LYS A 44 -6.21 -7.82 4.84
N LYS A 45 -7.00 -8.61 4.10
CA LYS A 45 -7.76 -8.11 2.95
C LYS A 45 -8.77 -7.08 3.46
N ARG A 46 -8.73 -5.86 2.92
CA ARG A 46 -9.75 -4.83 3.18
C ARG A 46 -10.52 -4.56 1.89
N TYR A 47 -11.66 -3.89 2.02
CA TYR A 47 -12.37 -3.31 0.88
C TYR A 47 -11.51 -2.24 0.19
N ALA A 48 -11.88 -1.90 -1.05
CA ALA A 48 -11.15 -0.94 -1.87
C ALA A 48 -10.87 0.36 -1.09
N PRO A 49 -9.59 0.80 -1.01
CA PRO A 49 -9.24 2.04 -0.33
C PRO A 49 -9.91 3.23 -1.02
N GLN A 50 -10.17 4.30 -0.27
CA GLN A 50 -10.69 5.55 -0.86
C GLN A 50 -9.64 6.16 -1.79
N GLU A 51 -8.36 6.07 -1.42
CA GLU A 51 -7.25 6.50 -2.25
C GLU A 51 -6.00 5.64 -1.99
N VAL A 52 -5.22 5.40 -3.05
CA VAL A 52 -3.85 4.90 -2.96
C VAL A 52 -2.93 6.09 -3.21
N THR A 53 -2.26 6.60 -2.17
CA THR A 53 -1.58 7.90 -2.27
C THR A 53 -0.14 7.77 -2.73
N HIS A 54 0.63 6.88 -2.10
CA HIS A 54 2.05 6.71 -2.34
C HIS A 54 2.47 5.24 -2.30
N TRP A 55 3.59 4.95 -2.93
CA TRP A 55 4.24 3.65 -2.79
C TRP A 55 5.75 3.77 -2.61
N ALA A 56 6.32 2.78 -1.95
CA ALA A 56 7.75 2.65 -1.75
C ALA A 56 8.19 1.22 -2.08
N VAL A 57 9.42 1.11 -2.59
CA VAL A 57 10.11 -0.18 -2.63
C VAL A 57 10.48 -0.52 -1.19
N LEU A 58 10.06 -1.70 -0.72
CA LEU A 58 10.60 -2.26 0.52
C LEU A 58 12.05 -2.60 0.24
N ASN A 59 13.01 -1.80 0.73
CA ASN A 59 14.40 -2.23 0.75
C ASN A 59 14.56 -3.20 1.92
N HIS A 60 14.01 -4.40 1.79
CA HIS A 60 14.50 -5.51 2.60
C HIS A 60 15.69 -6.11 1.81
N PRO A 61 16.86 -6.29 2.44
CA PRO A 61 17.81 -7.27 1.89
C PRO A 61 17.11 -8.63 1.92
N GLU A 62 17.22 -9.35 0.81
CA GLU A 62 16.77 -10.73 0.66
C GLU A 62 17.36 -11.65 1.74
#